data_AF-A0ABD0QFL6-F1
#
_entry.id   AF-A0ABD0QFL6-F1
#
_cell.length_a   1.000
_cell.length_b   1.000
_cell.length_c   1.000
_cell.angle_alpha   90.00
_cell.angle_beta   90.00
_cell.angle_gamma   90.00
#
_symmetry.space_group_name_H-M   'P 1'
#
loop_
_entity.id
_entity.type
_entity.pdbx_description
1 polymer ?
#
loop_
_entity_poly.entity_id
_entity_poly.type
_entity_poly.pdbx_seq_one_letter_code
_entity_poly.pdbx_strand_id
1 'polypeptide(L)' 'WKGTLMGIAMATVNAMVSEFGSRPADIVCVIGPSVGPCCFTLDQDSAREFHAIHPDCVRHMDSSRPYVDIRLAT' A
#
# COMPACT_ATOMS: atom_id res chain seq x y z
N TRP A 1 1.28 4.04 -6.34
CA TRP A 1 0.95 2.60 -6.34
C TRP A 1 2.17 1.73 -6.55
N LYS A 2 2.99 1.93 -7.61
CA LYS A 2 4.24 1.17 -7.79
C LYS A 2 5.16 1.21 -6.56
N GLY A 3 5.40 2.39 -5.99
CA GLY A 3 6.19 2.53 -4.76
C GLY A 3 5.60 1.77 -3.56
N THR A 4 4.27 1.69 -3.45
CA THR A 4 3.57 0.88 -2.43
C THR A 4 3.89 -0.60 -2.62
N LEU A 5 3.76 -1.12 -3.85
CA LEU A 5 4.11 -2.51 -4.15
C LEU A 5 5.62 -2.80 -3.96
N MET A 6 6.48 -1.81 -4.18
CA MET A 6 7.91 -1.89 -3.89
C MET A 6 8.25 -1.74 -2.39
N GLY A 7 7.25 -1.53 -1.52
CA GLY A 7 7.46 -1.47 -0.08
C GLY A 7 8.14 -0.19 0.42
N ILE A 8 7.97 0.94 -0.27
CA ILE A 8 8.68 2.19 0.07
C ILE A 8 8.44 2.65 1.52
N ALA A 9 7.24 2.43 2.08
CA ALA A 9 6.93 2.78 3.47
C ALA A 9 7.82 2.02 4.46
N MET A 10 7.92 0.70 4.30
CA MET A 10 8.82 -0.12 5.12
C MET A 10 10.28 0.16 4.86
N ALA A 11 10.66 0.49 3.63
CA ALA A 11 12.03 0.93 3.32
C ALA A 11 12.39 2.23 4.07
N THR A 12 11.45 3.18 4.18
CA THR A 12 11.63 4.40 4.98
C THR A 12 11.79 4.07 6.47
N VAL A 13 10.92 3.23 7.04
CA VAL A 13 11.04 2.80 8.44
C VAL A 13 12.39 2.13 8.68
N ASN A 14 12.82 1.24 7.78
CA ASN A 14 14.11 0.56 7.91
C ASN A 14 15.28 1.53 7.87
N ALA A 15 15.25 2.54 7.00
CA ALA A 15 16.27 3.60 6.98
C ALA A 15 16.26 4.43 8.28
N MET A 16 15.09 4.72 8.85
CA MET A 16 14.99 5.38 10.16
C MET A 16 15.66 4.57 11.27
N VAL A 17 15.51 3.24 11.23
CA VAL A 17 16.15 2.33 12.20
C VAL A 17 17.66 2.24 11.94
N SER A 18 18.09 1.97 10.70
CA SER A 18 19.49 1.70 10.38
C SER A 18 20.39 2.93 10.47
N GLU A 19 19.92 4.08 9.96
CA GLU A 19 20.75 5.28 9.83
C GLU A 19 20.63 6.21 11.04
N PHE A 20 19.50 6.17 11.75
CA PHE A 20 19.22 7.11 12.84
C PHE A 20 18.98 6.42 14.18
N GLY A 21 19.07 5.08 14.25
CA GLY A 21 18.87 4.32 15.48
C GLY A 21 17.45 4.41 16.04
N SER A 22 16.47 4.76 15.21
CA SER A 22 15.06 4.86 15.63
C SER A 22 14.55 3.52 16.12
N ARG A 23 13.73 3.50 17.18
CA ARG A 23 13.03 2.29 17.60
C ARG A 23 11.68 2.24 16.87
N PRO A 24 11.31 1.15 16.19
CA PRO A 24 10.03 1.05 15.46
C PRO A 24 8.81 1.39 16.32
N ALA A 25 8.83 1.02 17.60
CA ALA A 25 7.74 1.28 18.55
C ALA A 25 7.53 2.77 18.86
N ASP A 26 8.51 3.64 18.58
CA ASP A 26 8.41 5.08 18.79
C ASP A 26 8.04 5.83 17.49
N ILE A 27 7.96 5.13 16.35
CA ILE A 27 7.65 5.75 15.05
C ILE A 27 6.14 5.90 14.92
N VAL A 28 5.69 7.14 14.77
CA VAL A 28 4.29 7.46 14.46
C VAL A 28 4.15 7.67 12.96
N CYS A 29 3.31 6.85 12.32
CA CYS A 29 3.00 6.96 10.89
C CYS A 29 1.59 7.53 10.69
N VAL A 30 1.43 8.38 9.68
CA VAL A 30 0.14 8.93 9.28
C VAL A 30 -0.01 8.77 7.78
N ILE A 31 -1.09 8.13 7.34
CA ILE A 31 -1.47 8.09 5.92
C ILE A 31 -2.36 9.30 5.64
N GLY A 32 -1.84 10.23 4.82
CA GLY A 32 -2.56 11.44 4.45
C GLY A 32 -3.76 11.18 3.50
N PRO A 33 -4.59 12.21 3.25
CA PRO A 33 -5.65 12.14 2.26
C PRO A 33 -5.11 11.71 0.89
N SER A 34 -5.73 10.68 0.33
CA SER A 34 -5.31 10.07 -0.93
C SER A 34 -6.51 9.43 -1.63
N VAL A 35 -6.30 8.99 -2.87
CA VAL A 35 -7.36 8.34 -3.65
C VAL A 35 -7.86 7.09 -2.92
N GLY A 36 -9.17 6.97 -2.79
CA GLY A 36 -9.81 5.81 -2.18
C GLY A 36 -10.32 4.80 -3.22
N PRO A 37 -10.84 3.65 -2.76
CA PRO A 37 -11.38 2.60 -3.61
C PRO A 37 -12.69 2.99 -4.29
N CYS A 38 -13.22 4.20 -4.04
CA CYS A 38 -14.35 4.74 -4.81
C CYS A 38 -13.95 5.12 -6.24
N CYS A 39 -12.69 5.48 -6.47
CA CYS A 39 -12.23 6.04 -7.74
C CYS A 39 -10.90 5.45 -8.24
N PHE A 40 -10.18 4.67 -7.43
CA PHE A 40 -8.91 4.06 -7.85
C PHE A 40 -9.13 2.66 -8.42
N THR A 41 -8.86 2.50 -9.72
CA THR A 41 -8.94 1.20 -10.41
C THR A 41 -7.63 0.91 -11.11
N LEU A 42 -7.28 -0.38 -11.19
CA LEU A 42 -6.13 -0.88 -11.94
C LEU A 42 -6.56 -2.00 -12.88
N ASP A 43 -5.68 -2.42 -13.78
CA ASP A 43 -5.84 -3.69 -14.48
C ASP A 43 -5.76 -4.88 -13.51
N GLN A 44 -6.18 -6.05 -13.98
CA GLN A 44 -6.30 -7.24 -13.15
C GLN A 44 -4.93 -7.70 -12.61
N ASP A 45 -3.86 -7.59 -13.39
CA ASP A 45 -2.53 -8.06 -12.98
C ASP A 45 -1.96 -7.19 -11.86
N SER A 46 -2.02 -5.87 -12.01
CA SER A 46 -1.61 -4.94 -10.95
C SER A 46 -2.50 -5.08 -9.71
N ALA A 47 -3.80 -5.32 -9.88
CA ALA A 47 -4.70 -5.57 -8.76
C ALA A 47 -4.37 -6.89 -8.02
N ARG A 48 -3.91 -7.94 -8.71
CA ARG A 48 -3.46 -9.19 -8.08
C ARG A 48 -2.28 -8.96 -7.14
N GLU A 49 -1.36 -8.07 -7.50
CA GLU A 49 -0.23 -7.70 -6.62
C GLU A 49 -0.73 -7.08 -5.30
N PHE A 50 -1.75 -6.22 -5.34
CA PHE A 50 -2.37 -5.69 -4.12
C PHE A 50 -3.15 -6.74 -3.33
N HIS A 51 -3.86 -7.65 -4.02
CA HIS A 51 -4.59 -8.74 -3.37
C HIS A 51 -3.65 -9.72 -2.64
N ALA A 52 -2.44 -9.93 -3.16
CA ALA A 52 -1.40 -10.73 -2.53
C ALA A 52 -0.81 -10.09 -1.26
N ILE A 53 -0.84 -8.75 -1.15
CA ILE A 53 -0.50 -8.04 0.10
C ILE A 53 -1.58 -8.28 1.14
N HIS A 54 -2.84 -7.99 0.79
CA HIS A 54 -4.01 -8.28 1.63
C HIS A 54 -5.28 -8.34 0.77
N PRO A 55 -6.17 -9.33 0.97
CA PRO A 55 -7.39 -9.46 0.17
C PRO A 55 -8.27 -8.21 0.14
N ASP A 56 -8.41 -7.52 1.29
CA ASP A 56 -9.25 -6.32 1.42
C ASP A 56 -8.71 -5.09 0.67
N CYS A 57 -7.46 -5.13 0.18
CA CYS A 57 -6.92 -4.08 -0.67
C CYS A 57 -7.65 -4.00 -2.02
N VAL A 58 -8.43 -5.02 -2.41
CA VAL A 58 -9.06 -5.07 -3.73
C VAL A 58 -10.55 -5.41 -3.64
N ARG A 59 -11.37 -4.66 -4.38
CA ARG A 59 -12.81 -4.90 -4.54
C ARG A 59 -13.12 -5.25 -5.98
N HIS A 60 -14.08 -6.16 -6.18
CA HIS A 60 -14.51 -6.64 -7.49
C HIS A 60 -13.35 -7.22 -8.32
N MET A 61 -12.66 -8.22 -7.76
CA MET A 61 -11.48 -8.83 -8.38
C MET A 61 -11.73 -9.48 -9.75
N ASP A 62 -12.97 -9.90 -10.00
CA ASP A 62 -13.41 -10.47 -11.28
C ASP A 62 -13.68 -9.40 -12.36
N SER A 63 -13.63 -8.11 -12.01
CA SER A 63 -13.74 -7.00 -12.96
C SER A 63 -12.49 -6.91 -13.85
N SER A 64 -12.65 -6.45 -15.09
CA SER A 64 -11.51 -6.07 -15.94
C SER A 64 -10.72 -4.88 -15.37
N ARG A 65 -11.37 -4.11 -14.48
CA ARG A 65 -10.75 -3.02 -13.73
C ARG A 65 -11.18 -3.06 -12.26
N PRO A 66 -10.53 -3.88 -11.41
CA PRO A 66 -10.83 -3.93 -9.99
C PRO A 66 -10.53 -2.61 -9.30
N TYR A 67 -11.25 -2.32 -8.21
CA TYR A 67 -10.99 -1.15 -7.38
C TYR A 67 -9.97 -1.49 -6.30
N VAL A 68 -9.01 -0.59 -6.08
CA VAL A 68 -7.91 -0.82 -5.14
C VAL A 68 -7.95 0.21 -4.01
N ASP A 69 -7.87 -0.26 -2.77
CA ASP A 69 -7.62 0.59 -1.59
C ASP A 69 -6.12 0.58 -1.26
N ILE A 70 -5.38 1.49 -1.88
CA ILE A 70 -3.92 1.61 -1.72
C ILE A 70 -3.50 1.91 -0.27
N ARG A 71 -4.42 2.47 0.53
CA ARG A 71 -4.15 2.88 1.92
C ARG A 71 -4.05 1.68 2.85
N LEU A 72 -4.65 0.54 2.49
CA LEU A 72 -4.54 -0.71 3.24
C LEU A 72 -3.23 -1.46 2.94
N ALA A 73 -2.52 -1.08 1.87
CA ALA A 73 -1.30 -1.74 1.41
C ALA A 73 -0.02 -0.94 1.72
N THR A 74 -0.14 0.21 2.40
CA THR A 74 0.98 1.11 2.73
C THR A 74 1.33 0.96 4.20
#